data_AF-A0A0F9JH55-F1
#
_entry.id   AF-A0A0F9JH55-F1
#
_cell.length_a   1.000
_cell.length_b   1.000
_cell.length_c   1.000
_cell.angle_alpha   90.00
_cell.angle_beta   90.00
_cell.angle_gamma   90.00
#
_symmetry.space_group_name_H-M   'P 1'
#
loop_
_entity.id
_entity.type
_entity.pdbx_description
1 polymer ?
#
loop_
_entity_poly.entity_id
_entity_poly.type
_entity_poly.pdbx_seq_one_letter_code
_entity_poly.pdbx_strand_id
1 'polypeptide(L)'
;MPPKNVYGILAAPPCTHLAGSGARWWGQKGEEALLEALALIDACMRIILISNPTFWALENPVGRLVHYLGKPKMYFNPCDYGDPWTKKTALWGEFNVPEKNSVLPLEGSKIHRYPPSKDRGKLRSITPPGFAKAFFEANK
;
A
#
# COMPACT_ATOMS: atom_id res chain seq x y z
N MET A 1 -18.77 9.40 -11.37
CA MET A 1 -19.23 8.54 -10.26
C MET A 1 -18.64 7.15 -10.44
N PRO A 2 -18.28 6.43 -9.36
CA PRO A 2 -17.84 5.03 -9.49
C PRO A 2 -18.95 4.16 -10.11
N PRO A 3 -18.61 3.01 -10.70
CA PRO A 3 -19.60 2.04 -11.17
C PRO A 3 -20.60 1.65 -10.06
N LYS A 4 -21.81 1.23 -10.44
CA LYS A 4 -22.76 0.64 -9.49
C LYS A 4 -22.30 -0.77 -9.10
N ASN A 5 -22.63 -1.21 -7.88
CA ASN A 5 -22.36 -2.56 -7.37
C ASN A 5 -20.88 -2.96 -7.39
N VAL A 6 -20.00 -2.05 -6.97
CA VAL A 6 -18.57 -2.37 -6.79
C VAL A 6 -18.43 -3.41 -5.68
N TYR A 7 -17.91 -4.59 -6.01
CA TYR A 7 -17.71 -5.67 -5.05
C TYR A 7 -16.59 -5.35 -4.05
N GLY A 8 -15.44 -4.89 -4.56
CA GLY A 8 -14.26 -4.61 -3.75
C GLY A 8 -13.45 -3.45 -4.29
N ILE A 9 -12.73 -2.73 -3.41
CA ILE A 9 -11.83 -1.64 -3.80
C ILE A 9 -10.43 -1.89 -3.26
N LEU A 10 -9.43 -1.81 -4.15
CA LEU A 10 -8.02 -1.77 -3.80
C LEU A 10 -7.46 -0.39 -4.17
N ALA A 11 -7.05 0.38 -3.17
CA ALA A 11 -6.46 1.70 -3.34
C ALA A 11 -4.97 1.65 -3.02
N ALA A 12 -4.12 2.13 -3.93
CA ALA A 12 -2.67 2.24 -3.73
C ALA A 12 -2.20 3.67 -4.09
N PRO A 13 -2.61 4.69 -3.31
CA PRO A 13 -2.29 6.08 -3.59
C PRO A 13 -0.77 6.33 -3.52
N PRO A 14 -0.26 7.37 -4.21
CA PRO A 14 1.17 7.68 -4.22
C PRO A 14 1.77 7.82 -2.82
N CYS A 15 2.89 7.15 -2.57
CA CYS A 15 3.55 7.13 -1.25
C CYS A 15 4.75 8.10 -1.13
N THR A 16 5.08 8.86 -2.18
CA THR A 16 6.30 9.70 -2.26
C THR A 16 6.43 10.67 -1.08
N HIS A 17 5.31 11.20 -0.60
CA HIS A 17 5.27 12.14 0.52
C HIS A 17 4.79 11.48 1.82
N LEU A 18 4.60 10.16 1.87
CA LEU A 18 4.06 9.46 3.04
C LEU A 18 5.02 8.40 3.57
N ALA A 19 5.76 7.72 2.70
CA ALA A 19 6.66 6.63 3.07
C ALA A 19 7.85 7.10 3.92
N GLY A 20 8.14 6.38 5.00
CA GLY A 20 9.24 6.67 5.93
C GLY A 20 10.63 6.53 5.30
N SER A 21 10.77 5.72 4.26
CA SER A 21 12.00 5.67 3.46
C SER A 21 12.36 7.02 2.80
N GLY A 22 11.39 7.94 2.73
CA GLY A 22 11.53 9.30 2.24
C GLY A 22 11.72 10.36 3.33
N ALA A 23 11.77 9.99 4.61
CA ALA A 23 11.62 10.92 5.74
C ALA A 23 12.66 12.06 5.75
N ARG A 24 13.91 11.75 5.39
CA ARG A 24 14.99 12.75 5.33
C ARG A 24 14.74 13.93 4.38
N TRP A 25 13.82 13.78 3.44
CA TRP A 25 13.47 14.83 2.47
C TRP A 25 12.14 15.52 2.79
N TRP A 26 11.45 15.15 3.87
CA TRP A 26 10.15 15.77 4.19
C TRP A 26 10.28 17.26 4.47
N GLY A 27 11.33 17.71 5.16
CA GLY A 27 11.56 19.13 5.42
C GLY A 27 11.75 19.94 4.12
N GLN A 28 12.47 19.39 3.13
CA GLN A 28 12.66 20.04 1.82
C GLN A 28 11.39 20.06 0.97
N LYS A 29 10.54 19.03 1.11
CA LYS A 29 9.27 18.93 0.37
C LYS A 29 8.19 19.89 0.87
N GLY A 30 8.29 20.32 2.13
CA GLY A 30 7.33 21.22 2.75
C GLY A 30 5.97 20.57 3.05
N GLU A 31 5.08 21.39 3.61
CA GLU A 31 3.72 20.98 4.00
C GLU A 31 2.77 20.83 2.82
N GLU A 32 2.93 21.63 1.76
CA GLU A 32 2.10 21.55 0.56
C GLU A 32 2.11 20.14 -0.04
N ALA A 33 3.29 19.54 -0.18
CA ALA A 33 3.43 18.19 -0.70
C ALA A 33 2.84 17.10 0.22
N LEU A 34 2.73 17.37 1.53
CA LEU A 34 1.97 16.52 2.44
C LEU A 34 0.46 16.66 2.19
N LEU A 35 -0.03 17.89 2.10
CA LEU A 35 -1.44 18.19 1.87
C LEU A 35 -1.93 17.60 0.55
N GLU A 36 -1.15 17.70 -0.53
CA GLU A 36 -1.44 17.05 -1.81
C GLU A 36 -1.59 15.53 -1.67
N ALA A 37 -0.67 14.88 -0.95
CA ALA A 37 -0.74 13.46 -0.72
C ALA A 37 -1.98 13.08 0.11
N LEU A 38 -2.30 13.85 1.16
CA LEU A 38 -3.49 13.64 1.97
C LEU A 38 -4.79 13.88 1.19
N ALA A 39 -4.82 14.84 0.26
CA ALA A 39 -5.96 15.07 -0.61
C ALA A 39 -6.24 13.86 -1.53
N LEU A 40 -5.19 13.16 -1.99
CA LEU A 40 -5.33 11.91 -2.74
C LEU A 40 -5.83 10.77 -1.85
N ILE A 41 -5.36 10.67 -0.60
CA ILE A 41 -5.90 9.71 0.37
C ILE A 41 -7.39 9.96 0.59
N ASP A 42 -7.76 11.21 0.85
CA ASP A 42 -9.15 11.62 1.05
C ASP A 42 -10.03 11.29 -0.16
N ALA A 43 -9.54 11.53 -1.38
CA ALA A 43 -10.25 11.16 -2.60
C ALA A 43 -10.49 9.64 -2.69
N CYS A 44 -9.50 8.81 -2.34
CA CYS A 44 -9.69 7.35 -2.25
C CYS A 44 -10.76 6.99 -1.22
N MET A 45 -10.72 7.60 -0.02
CA MET A 45 -11.70 7.32 1.05
C MET A 45 -13.12 7.73 0.64
N ARG A 46 -13.29 8.87 -0.05
CA ARG A 46 -14.60 9.29 -0.58
C ARG A 46 -15.15 8.32 -1.61
N ILE A 47 -14.31 7.81 -2.51
CA ILE A 47 -14.72 6.79 -3.49
C ILE A 47 -15.18 5.53 -2.76
N ILE A 48 -14.40 5.06 -1.78
CA ILE A 48 -14.74 3.87 -0.97
C ILE A 48 -16.08 4.07 -0.27
N LEU A 49 -16.29 5.21 0.38
CA LEU A 49 -17.52 5.51 1.12
C LEU A 49 -18.75 5.52 0.20
N ILE A 50 -18.66 6.18 -0.96
CA ILE A 50 -19.77 6.28 -1.92
C ILE A 50 -20.05 4.93 -2.57
N SER A 51 -19.02 4.12 -2.82
CA SER A 51 -19.17 2.80 -3.43
C SER A 51 -19.73 1.75 -2.46
N ASN A 52 -19.52 1.92 -1.15
CA ASN A 52 -19.91 0.98 -0.10
C ASN A 52 -19.65 -0.50 -0.46
N PRO A 53 -18.39 -0.87 -0.80
CA PRO A 53 -18.08 -2.21 -1.28
C PRO A 53 -18.15 -3.26 -0.17
N THR A 54 -18.20 -4.54 -0.57
CA THR A 54 -18.12 -5.68 0.37
C THR A 54 -16.78 -5.72 1.10
N PHE A 55 -15.69 -5.37 0.41
CA PHE A 55 -14.39 -5.18 1.02
C PHE A 55 -13.66 -3.96 0.43
N TRP A 56 -12.73 -3.40 1.19
CA TRP A 56 -11.78 -2.42 0.67
C TRP A 56 -10.44 -2.49 1.39
N ALA A 57 -9.37 -2.18 0.68
CA ALA A 57 -8.05 -2.02 1.25
C ALA A 57 -7.32 -0.80 0.65
N LEU A 58 -6.70 0.00 1.52
CA LEU A 58 -5.78 1.07 1.15
C LEU A 58 -4.35 0.65 1.53
N GLU A 59 -3.47 0.57 0.54
CA GLU A 59 -2.07 0.18 0.68
C GLU A 59 -1.16 1.41 0.74
N ASN A 60 -0.23 1.38 1.70
CA ASN A 60 0.91 2.28 1.67
C ASN A 60 2.12 1.65 2.38
N PRO A 61 3.36 1.93 1.93
CA PRO A 61 4.54 1.61 2.70
C PRO A 61 4.50 2.24 4.10
N VAL A 62 5.23 1.64 5.06
CA VAL A 62 5.37 2.22 6.40
C VAL A 62 5.89 3.66 6.35
N GLY A 63 5.28 4.54 7.15
CA GLY A 63 5.54 5.97 7.12
C GLY A 63 4.55 6.77 7.95
N ARG A 64 4.32 8.03 7.57
CA ARG A 64 3.52 8.98 8.36
C ARG A 64 2.01 8.87 8.19
N LEU A 65 1.51 8.02 7.28
CA LEU A 65 0.07 7.86 7.05
C LEU A 65 -0.70 7.36 8.30
N VAL A 66 -0.03 6.59 9.17
CA VAL A 66 -0.59 6.11 10.45
C VAL A 66 -1.04 7.25 11.37
N HIS A 67 -0.45 8.44 11.26
CA HIS A 67 -0.84 9.60 12.07
C HIS A 67 -2.17 10.22 11.61
N TYR A 68 -2.65 9.88 10.41
CA TYR A 68 -3.86 10.46 9.81
C TYR A 68 -5.00 9.44 9.73
N LEU A 69 -4.71 8.19 9.37
CA LEU A 69 -5.72 7.11 9.25
C LEU A 69 -5.78 6.21 10.49
N GLY A 70 -4.93 6.43 11.49
CA GLY A 70 -4.80 5.54 12.63
C GLY A 70 -4.09 4.23 12.31
N LYS A 71 -4.23 3.25 13.20
CA LYS A 71 -3.53 1.96 13.14
C LYS A 71 -3.98 1.15 11.91
N PRO A 72 -3.06 0.63 11.08
CA PRO A 72 -3.40 -0.29 9.99
C PRO A 72 -4.05 -1.57 10.52
N LYS A 73 -4.92 -2.18 9.71
CA LYS A 73 -5.51 -3.50 9.99
C LYS A 73 -4.46 -4.60 9.91
N MET A 74 -3.52 -4.51 8.97
CA MET A 74 -2.38 -5.42 8.90
C MET A 74 -1.12 -4.75 8.35
N TYR A 75 0.02 -5.36 8.67
CA TYR A 75 1.27 -5.15 7.96
C TYR A 75 1.69 -6.45 7.30
N PHE A 76 2.38 -6.37 6.18
CA PHE A 76 2.99 -7.54 5.56
C PHE A 76 4.35 -7.21 4.93
N ASN A 77 5.13 -8.27 4.72
CA ASN A 77 6.20 -8.34 3.76
C ASN A 77 5.83 -9.32 2.64
N PRO A 78 6.39 -9.16 1.44
CA PRO A 78 6.26 -10.15 0.36
C PRO A 78 6.62 -11.56 0.82
N CYS A 79 7.67 -11.71 1.64
CA CYS A 79 8.10 -13.00 2.17
C CYS A 79 7.09 -13.67 3.10
N ASP A 80 6.09 -12.95 3.64
CA ASP A 80 4.98 -13.56 4.37
C ASP A 80 4.08 -14.42 3.44
N TYR A 81 4.13 -14.18 2.12
CA TYR A 81 3.20 -14.72 1.12
C TYR A 81 3.91 -15.36 -0.09
N GLY A 82 5.14 -15.84 0.07
CA GLY A 82 5.82 -16.68 -0.95
C GLY A 82 6.82 -15.94 -1.83
N ASP A 83 6.95 -14.63 -1.68
CA ASP A 83 7.89 -13.81 -2.44
C ASP A 83 9.19 -13.57 -1.61
N PRO A 84 10.38 -14.08 -1.98
CA PRO A 84 11.55 -14.16 -1.10
C PRO A 84 12.31 -12.83 -0.86
N TRP A 85 11.58 -11.73 -0.69
CA TRP A 85 12.12 -10.38 -0.47
C TRP A 85 11.25 -9.59 0.52
N THR A 86 11.80 -8.50 1.05
CA THR A 86 11.15 -7.67 2.07
C THR A 86 10.80 -6.29 1.53
N LYS A 87 9.62 -5.83 1.91
CA LYS A 87 9.13 -4.45 1.75
C LYS A 87 7.94 -4.33 2.69
N LYS A 88 8.20 -3.81 3.88
CA LYS A 88 7.16 -3.69 4.91
C LYS A 88 6.11 -2.68 4.45
N THR A 89 4.90 -3.18 4.23
CA THR A 89 3.75 -2.43 3.77
C THR A 89 2.63 -2.49 4.81
N ALA A 90 1.84 -1.43 4.91
CA ALA A 90 0.66 -1.32 5.75
C ALA A 90 -0.61 -1.37 4.89
N LEU A 91 -1.67 -1.97 5.43
CA LEU A 91 -3.01 -2.00 4.84
C LEU A 91 -4.03 -1.50 5.86
N TRP A 92 -4.85 -0.54 5.44
CA TRP A 92 -6.05 -0.08 6.12
C TRP A 92 -7.26 -0.60 5.38
N GLY A 93 -8.36 -0.84 6.09
CA GLY A 93 -9.66 -1.10 5.47
C GLY A 93 -10.42 -2.26 6.05
N GLU A 94 -11.49 -2.64 5.36
CA GLU A 94 -12.35 -3.77 5.74
C GLU A 94 -12.18 -4.90 4.73
N PHE A 95 -11.38 -5.89 5.13
CA PHE A 95 -11.12 -7.10 4.35
C PHE A 95 -10.80 -8.27 5.29
N ASN A 96 -10.86 -9.49 4.76
CA ASN A 96 -10.38 -10.70 5.40
C ASN A 96 -8.86 -10.79 5.29
N VAL A 97 -8.18 -11.00 6.41
CA VAL A 97 -6.71 -11.12 6.44
C VAL A 97 -6.32 -12.45 5.78
N PRO A 98 -5.48 -12.43 4.72
CA PRO A 98 -5.14 -13.64 3.99
C PRO A 98 -4.18 -14.54 4.76
N GLU A 99 -4.31 -15.85 4.56
CA GLU A 99 -3.42 -16.86 5.11
C GLU A 99 -2.00 -16.70 4.57
N LYS A 100 -1.02 -16.86 5.46
CA LYS A 100 0.41 -16.71 5.13
C LYS A 100 0.95 -17.98 4.48
N ASN A 101 1.86 -17.79 3.53
CA ASN A 101 2.70 -18.83 2.95
C ASN A 101 4.16 -18.37 3.00
N SER A 102 4.73 -18.37 4.21
CA SER A 102 5.98 -17.66 4.47
C SER A 102 7.20 -18.37 3.90
N VAL A 103 8.11 -17.59 3.31
CA VAL A 103 9.40 -18.05 2.78
C VAL A 103 10.54 -17.22 3.39
N LEU A 104 11.76 -17.74 3.33
CA LEU A 104 12.92 -16.98 3.78
C LEU A 104 13.17 -15.77 2.85
N PRO A 105 13.50 -14.59 3.39
CA PRO A 105 13.74 -13.37 2.60
C PRO A 105 15.14 -13.36 1.98
N LEU A 106 15.45 -14.34 1.13
CA LEU A 106 16.78 -14.56 0.53
C LEU A 106 17.29 -13.36 -0.28
N GLU A 107 16.38 -12.55 -0.84
CA GLU A 107 16.72 -11.38 -1.64
C GLU A 107 16.67 -10.06 -0.85
N GLY A 108 16.29 -10.12 0.44
CA GLY A 108 16.21 -8.97 1.36
C GLY A 108 15.41 -7.79 0.79
N SER A 109 15.84 -6.57 1.09
CA SER A 109 15.20 -5.32 0.62
C SER A 109 15.52 -4.97 -0.85
N LYS A 110 15.39 -5.93 -1.78
CA LYS A 110 15.78 -5.79 -3.20
C LYS A 110 15.20 -4.53 -3.87
N ILE A 111 13.95 -4.20 -3.56
CA ILE A 111 13.23 -3.06 -4.16
C ILE A 111 13.87 -1.72 -3.80
N HIS A 112 14.56 -1.61 -2.66
CA HIS A 112 15.29 -0.39 -2.30
C HIS A 112 16.54 -0.19 -3.15
N ARG A 113 17.13 -1.27 -3.65
CA ARG A 113 18.40 -1.29 -4.42
C ARG A 113 18.22 -0.98 -5.90
N TYR A 114 17.00 -0.77 -6.38
CA TYR A 114 16.76 -0.45 -7.79
C TYR A 114 17.42 0.90 -8.14
N PRO A 115 18.19 0.97 -9.24
CA PRO A 115 18.87 2.20 -9.64
C PRO A 115 17.84 3.27 -10.04
N PRO A 116 18.20 4.57 -9.97
CA PRO A 116 17.39 5.64 -10.52
C PRO A 116 17.03 5.36 -11.99
N SER A 117 15.74 5.40 -12.30
CA SER A 117 15.22 5.30 -13.67
C SER A 117 13.84 5.96 -13.73
N LYS A 118 13.38 6.30 -14.94
CA LYS A 118 12.03 6.85 -15.15
C LYS A 118 10.94 5.91 -14.62
N ASP A 119 11.13 4.60 -14.78
CA ASP A 119 10.17 3.58 -14.35
C ASP A 119 10.34 3.09 -12.91
N ARG A 120 11.35 3.59 -12.19
CA ARG A 120 11.67 3.11 -10.84
C ARG A 120 10.47 3.19 -9.90
N GLY A 121 9.69 4.27 -9.97
CA GLY A 121 8.47 4.41 -9.15
C GLY A 121 7.48 3.28 -9.44
N LYS A 122 7.16 3.06 -10.72
CA LYS A 122 6.25 2.02 -11.18
C LYS A 122 6.72 0.63 -10.75
N LEU A 123 7.98 0.29 -11.01
CA LEU A 123 8.55 -1.01 -10.65
C LEU A 123 8.50 -1.30 -9.15
N ARG A 124 8.69 -0.27 -8.32
CA ARG A 124 8.66 -0.40 -6.86
C ARG A 124 7.23 -0.42 -6.30
N SER A 125 6.22 -0.09 -7.10
CA SER A 125 4.80 -0.10 -6.73
C SER A 125 4.04 -1.35 -7.17
N ILE A 126 4.69 -2.28 -7.88
CA ILE A 126 4.06 -3.56 -8.24
C ILE A 126 3.75 -4.35 -6.96
N THR A 127 2.49 -4.74 -6.80
CA THR A 127 2.05 -5.61 -5.71
C THR A 127 2.72 -6.98 -5.85
N PRO A 128 3.29 -7.56 -4.77
CA PRO A 128 3.89 -8.88 -4.84
C PRO A 128 2.87 -9.94 -5.28
N PRO A 129 3.20 -10.81 -6.25
CA PRO A 129 2.25 -11.77 -6.82
C PRO A 129 1.73 -12.77 -5.77
N GLY A 130 2.58 -13.19 -4.83
CA GLY A 130 2.18 -14.09 -3.75
C GLY A 130 1.14 -13.45 -2.82
N PHE A 131 1.37 -12.19 -2.43
CA PHE A 131 0.40 -11.43 -1.65
C PHE A 131 -0.90 -11.18 -2.44
N ALA A 132 -0.81 -10.80 -3.71
CA ALA A 132 -1.98 -10.54 -4.56
C ALA A 132 -2.88 -11.79 -4.66
N LYS A 133 -2.29 -12.97 -4.86
CA LYS A 133 -3.01 -14.24 -4.90
C LYS A 133 -3.68 -14.54 -3.55
N ALA A 134 -2.93 -14.45 -2.45
CA ALA A 134 -3.46 -14.75 -1.12
C ALA A 134 -4.61 -13.80 -0.74
N PHE A 135 -4.47 -12.50 -1.03
CA PHE A 135 -5.49 -11.49 -0.77
C PHE A 135 -6.77 -11.74 -1.58
N PHE A 136 -6.64 -12.12 -2.86
CA PHE A 136 -7.78 -12.49 -3.70
C PHE A 136 -8.53 -13.70 -3.13
N GLU A 137 -7.83 -14.78 -2.78
CA GLU A 137 -8.48 -15.99 -2.25
C GLU A 137 -9.26 -15.73 -0.95
N ALA A 138 -8.78 -14.81 -0.11
CA ALA A 138 -9.43 -14.45 1.15
C ALA A 138 -10.66 -13.53 0.99
N ASN A 139 -10.78 -12.82 -0.14
CA ASN A 139 -11.78 -11.76 -0.34
C ASN A 139 -12.61 -11.93 -1.63
N LYS A 140 -12.58 -13.10 -2.26
CA LYS A 140 -13.39 -13.45 -3.43
C LYS A 140 -14.85 -13.68 -3.05
#